data_AF-A0A8T4JJH4-F1
#
_entry.id   AF-A0A8T4JJH4-F1
#
_cell.length_a   1.000
_cell.length_b   1.000
_cell.length_c   1.000
_cell.angle_alpha   90.00
_cell.angle_beta   90.00
_cell.angle_gamma   90.00
#
_symmetry.space_group_name_H-M   'P 1'
#
loop_
_entity.id
_entity.type
_entity.pdbx_description
1 polymer ?
#
loop_
_entity_poly.entity_id
_entity_poly.type
_entity_poly.pdbx_seq_one_letter_code
_entity_poly.pdbx_strand_id
1 'polypeptide(L)'
;MALEKIINSALVKNVLDFSNIDLVLTKLLATAIIFIIVFMVFKKVKIIGGNMLTLIIVSAVFSLFFLVFIEDELFINYVLLPYRVLGLILLTILPFLFITLFTHRSRMVSMTRRITWATYGIIYGLYWFTRYKTMSTAQNQVMIIFAIGILIMLIFDRFLHTIIKKRFPHKK
;
A
#
# COMPACT_ATOMS: atom_id res chain seq x y z
N MET A 1 -1.17 -44.02 -4.84
CA MET A 1 -0.56 -43.90 -3.49
C MET A 1 0.64 -42.94 -3.46
N ALA A 2 1.66 -43.05 -4.33
CA ALA A 2 2.79 -42.10 -4.33
C ALA A 2 2.39 -40.66 -4.71
N LEU A 3 1.52 -40.50 -5.72
CA LEU A 3 1.04 -39.20 -6.20
C LEU A 3 0.23 -38.44 -5.14
N GLU A 4 -0.59 -39.17 -4.38
CA GLU A 4 -1.43 -38.64 -3.30
C GLU A 4 -0.59 -38.12 -2.12
N LYS A 5 0.53 -38.80 -1.83
CA LYS A 5 1.48 -38.39 -0.79
C LYS A 5 2.26 -37.12 -1.17
N ILE A 6 2.56 -36.95 -2.46
CA ILE A 6 3.21 -35.75 -3.01
C ILE A 6 2.24 -34.56 -3.03
N ILE A 7 0.99 -34.79 -3.45
CA ILE A 7 -0.05 -33.74 -3.45
C ILE A 7 -0.33 -33.26 -2.03
N ASN A 8 -0.47 -34.19 -1.07
CA ASN A 8 -0.72 -33.83 0.32
C ASN A 8 0.48 -33.13 0.99
N SER A 9 1.71 -33.51 0.68
CA SER A 9 2.89 -32.85 1.27
C SER A 9 3.09 -31.44 0.70
N ALA A 10 2.88 -31.23 -0.60
CA ALA A 10 3.01 -29.93 -1.24
C ALA A 10 1.89 -28.96 -0.81
N LEU A 11 0.63 -29.43 -0.76
CA LEU A 11 -0.51 -28.62 -0.31
C LEU A 11 -0.34 -28.18 1.15
N VAL A 12 -0.04 -29.11 2.05
CA VAL A 12 0.09 -28.78 3.48
C VAL A 12 1.28 -27.87 3.72
N LYS A 13 2.41 -28.09 3.04
CA LYS A 13 3.60 -27.27 3.23
C LYS A 13 3.46 -25.86 2.67
N ASN A 14 2.85 -25.67 1.50
CA ASN A 14 2.75 -24.33 0.89
C ASN A 14 1.61 -23.47 1.46
N VAL A 15 0.54 -24.12 1.96
CA VAL A 15 -0.65 -23.42 2.49
C VAL A 15 -0.53 -23.14 4.00
N LEU A 16 0.16 -24.01 4.76
CA LEU A 16 0.17 -23.97 6.24
C LEU A 16 1.58 -23.85 6.85
N ASP A 17 2.54 -23.27 6.12
CA ASP A 17 3.84 -22.92 6.73
C ASP A 17 3.70 -21.70 7.64
N PHE A 18 3.35 -21.96 8.90
CA PHE A 18 3.21 -20.94 9.95
C PHE A 18 4.55 -20.44 10.49
N SER A 19 5.69 -20.88 9.96
CA SER A 19 7.01 -20.41 10.40
C SER A 19 7.22 -18.91 10.15
N ASN A 20 6.55 -18.34 9.15
CA ASN A 20 6.61 -16.93 8.80
C ASN A 20 5.23 -16.29 8.88
N ILE A 21 4.88 -15.76 10.06
CA ILE A 21 3.56 -15.16 10.33
C ILE A 21 3.22 -14.02 9.34
N ASP A 22 4.22 -13.23 8.94
CA ASP A 22 4.09 -12.15 7.96
C ASP A 22 3.67 -12.67 6.57
N LEU A 23 4.21 -13.83 6.18
CA LEU A 23 3.95 -14.46 4.89
C LEU A 23 2.54 -15.06 4.87
N VAL A 24 2.13 -15.72 5.95
CA VAL A 24 0.75 -16.23 6.11
C VAL A 24 -0.27 -15.10 6.08
N LEU A 25 -0.03 -14.01 6.84
CA LEU A 25 -0.91 -12.85 6.84
C LEU A 25 -1.02 -12.22 5.45
N THR A 26 0.10 -12.11 4.73
CA THR A 26 0.11 -11.61 3.36
C THR A 26 -0.68 -12.51 2.41
N LYS A 27 -0.47 -13.83 2.47
CA LYS A 27 -1.23 -14.81 1.66
C LYS A 27 -2.73 -14.72 1.94
N LEU A 28 -3.12 -14.60 3.21
CA LEU A 28 -4.52 -14.41 3.60
C LEU A 28 -5.11 -13.11 3.03
N LEU A 29 -4.38 -11.99 3.16
CA LEU A 29 -4.81 -10.70 2.64
C LEU A 29 -4.96 -10.71 1.12
N ALA A 30 -4.00 -11.30 0.41
CA ALA A 30 -4.05 -11.46 -1.03
C ALA A 30 -5.25 -12.32 -1.46
N THR A 31 -5.54 -13.40 -0.73
CA THR A 31 -6.70 -14.26 -0.99
C THR A 31 -8.01 -13.49 -0.82
N ALA A 32 -8.13 -12.67 0.23
CA ALA A 32 -9.31 -11.84 0.44
C ALA A 32 -9.51 -10.83 -0.70
N ILE A 33 -8.42 -10.23 -1.19
CA ILE A 33 -8.49 -9.26 -2.30
C ILE A 33 -8.88 -9.96 -3.61
N ILE A 34 -8.27 -11.11 -3.91
CA ILE A 34 -8.61 -11.91 -5.10
C ILE A 34 -10.05 -12.40 -5.03
N PHE A 35 -10.50 -12.87 -3.87
CA PHE A 35 -11.88 -13.23 -3.62
C PHE A 35 -12.82 -12.07 -3.96
N ILE A 36 -12.54 -10.86 -3.46
CA ILE A 36 -13.36 -9.66 -3.75
C ILE A 36 -13.38 -9.36 -5.26
N ILE A 37 -12.23 -9.41 -5.93
CA ILE A 37 -12.13 -9.15 -7.38
C ILE A 37 -12.93 -10.19 -8.18
N VAL A 38 -12.67 -11.47 -7.94
CA VAL A 38 -13.36 -12.58 -8.63
C VAL A 38 -14.86 -12.52 -8.36
N PHE A 39 -15.26 -12.27 -7.11
CA PHE A 39 -16.65 -12.10 -6.73
C PHE A 39 -17.30 -10.94 -7.48
N MET A 40 -16.64 -9.77 -7.56
CA MET A 40 -17.15 -8.62 -8.31
C MET A 40 -17.28 -8.89 -9.81
N VAL A 41 -16.32 -9.61 -10.40
CA VAL A 41 -16.35 -10.00 -11.82
C VAL A 41 -17.51 -10.96 -12.06
N PHE A 42 -17.60 -12.05 -11.29
CA PHE A 42 -18.64 -13.05 -11.41
C PHE A 42 -20.04 -12.51 -11.12
N LYS A 43 -20.18 -11.52 -10.23
CA LYS A 43 -21.46 -10.83 -9.99
C LYS A 43 -21.97 -10.10 -11.25
N LYS A 44 -21.08 -9.60 -12.10
CA LYS A 44 -21.44 -8.93 -13.36
C LYS A 44 -21.77 -9.90 -14.48
N VAL A 45 -21.26 -11.13 -14.39
CA VAL A 45 -21.39 -12.15 -15.44
C VAL A 45 -22.63 -13.01 -15.15
N LYS A 46 -23.61 -12.99 -16.06
CA LYS A 46 -24.90 -13.71 -15.88
C LYS A 46 -24.79 -15.25 -15.88
N ILE A 47 -23.58 -15.80 -15.97
CA ILE A 47 -23.33 -17.25 -16.11
C ILE A 47 -23.73 -18.03 -14.84
N ILE A 48 -23.68 -17.43 -13.64
CA ILE A 48 -23.83 -18.17 -12.36
C ILE A 48 -25.30 -18.24 -11.87
N GLY A 49 -26.28 -18.03 -12.75
CA GLY A 49 -27.68 -18.39 -12.46
C GLY A 49 -28.35 -17.60 -11.32
N GLY A 50 -27.82 -16.45 -10.92
CA GLY A 50 -28.41 -15.57 -9.89
C GLY A 50 -28.34 -16.09 -8.45
N ASN A 51 -27.86 -17.32 -8.21
CA ASN A 51 -27.72 -17.86 -6.86
C ASN A 51 -26.48 -17.28 -6.17
N MET A 52 -26.72 -16.42 -5.17
CA MET A 52 -25.68 -15.74 -4.39
C MET A 52 -24.76 -16.72 -3.66
N LEU A 53 -25.28 -17.85 -3.17
CA LEU A 53 -24.49 -18.83 -2.43
C LEU A 53 -23.51 -19.54 -3.36
N THR A 54 -23.95 -19.92 -4.56
CA THR A 54 -23.08 -20.47 -5.61
C THR A 54 -21.99 -19.47 -5.99
N LEU A 55 -22.33 -18.20 -6.15
CA LEU A 55 -21.37 -17.14 -6.48
C LEU A 55 -20.25 -17.03 -5.42
N ILE A 56 -20.61 -17.05 -4.13
CA ILE A 56 -19.64 -17.00 -3.02
C ILE A 56 -18.73 -18.23 -3.04
N ILE A 57 -19.31 -19.44 -3.15
CA ILE A 57 -18.53 -20.69 -3.13
C ILE A 57 -17.54 -20.72 -4.31
N VAL A 58 -18.00 -20.43 -5.52
CA VAL A 58 -17.14 -20.46 -6.72
C VAL A 58 -16.02 -19.43 -6.62
N SER A 59 -16.33 -18.21 -6.12
CA SER A 59 -15.31 -17.17 -5.90
C SER A 59 -14.30 -17.58 -4.83
N ALA A 60 -14.75 -18.23 -3.76
CA ALA A 60 -13.88 -18.74 -2.69
C ALA A 60 -12.94 -19.82 -3.22
N VAL A 61 -13.48 -20.82 -3.95
CA VAL A 61 -12.68 -21.89 -4.57
C VAL A 61 -11.64 -21.30 -5.52
N PHE A 62 -12.01 -20.36 -6.40
CA PHE A 62 -11.07 -19.71 -7.31
C PHE A 62 -9.95 -18.95 -6.56
N SER A 63 -10.30 -18.22 -5.50
CA SER A 63 -9.32 -17.51 -4.68
C SER A 63 -8.35 -18.45 -3.94
N LEU A 64 -8.82 -19.59 -3.45
CA LEU A 64 -7.98 -20.63 -2.84
C LEU A 64 -7.08 -21.31 -3.88
N PHE A 65 -7.61 -21.55 -5.08
CA PHE A 65 -6.83 -22.12 -6.18
C PHE A 65 -5.64 -21.21 -6.51
N PHE A 66 -5.83 -19.89 -6.54
CA PHE A 66 -4.74 -18.95 -6.77
C PHE A 66 -3.57 -19.14 -5.78
N LEU A 67 -3.85 -19.37 -4.50
CA LEU A 67 -2.79 -19.61 -3.50
C LEU A 67 -2.02 -20.91 -3.74
N VAL A 68 -2.68 -21.94 -4.25
CA VAL A 68 -2.06 -23.25 -4.48
C VAL A 68 -1.12 -23.22 -5.68
N PHE A 69 -1.48 -22.46 -6.72
CA PHE A 69 -0.77 -22.47 -8.00
C PHE A 69 0.24 -21.35 -8.16
N ILE A 70 0.23 -20.32 -7.30
CA ILE A 70 1.25 -19.27 -7.36
C ILE A 70 2.53 -19.74 -6.68
N GLU A 71 3.63 -19.71 -7.43
CA GLU A 71 4.96 -19.93 -6.85
C GLU A 71 5.28 -18.81 -5.86
N ASP A 72 5.89 -19.15 -4.72
CA ASP A 72 6.18 -18.19 -3.66
C ASP A 72 7.04 -17.01 -4.17
N GLU A 73 7.97 -17.26 -5.10
CA GLU A 73 8.79 -16.22 -5.71
C GLU A 73 7.94 -15.21 -6.52
N LEU A 74 7.00 -15.71 -7.32
CA LEU A 74 6.08 -14.86 -8.08
C LEU A 74 5.15 -14.10 -7.14
N PHE A 75 4.65 -14.74 -6.08
CA PHE A 75 3.82 -14.09 -5.09
C PHE A 75 4.56 -12.94 -4.39
N ILE A 76 5.79 -13.18 -3.94
CA ILE A 76 6.60 -12.16 -3.26
C ILE A 76 6.88 -10.98 -4.20
N ASN A 77 7.27 -11.26 -5.45
CA ASN A 77 7.69 -10.22 -6.38
C ASN A 77 6.51 -9.41 -6.95
N TYR A 78 5.38 -10.07 -7.26
CA TYR A 78 4.26 -9.41 -7.95
C TYR A 78 3.14 -8.98 -7.01
N VAL A 79 2.96 -9.65 -5.89
CA VAL A 79 1.85 -9.37 -4.96
C VAL A 79 2.37 -8.60 -3.75
N LEU A 80 3.37 -9.14 -3.05
CA LEU A 80 3.86 -8.52 -1.81
C LEU A 80 4.63 -7.22 -2.04
N LEU A 81 5.45 -7.14 -3.09
CA LEU A 81 6.29 -5.97 -3.36
C LEU A 81 5.44 -4.70 -3.61
N PRO A 82 4.37 -4.73 -4.44
CA PRO A 82 3.44 -3.61 -4.54
C PRO A 82 2.75 -3.25 -3.24
N TYR A 83 2.36 -4.22 -2.39
CA TYR A 83 1.73 -3.90 -1.09
C TYR A 83 2.67 -3.18 -0.13
N ARG A 84 3.94 -3.60 -0.08
CA ARG A 84 4.95 -2.92 0.74
C ARG A 84 5.23 -1.51 0.25
N VAL A 85 5.22 -1.30 -1.07
CA VAL A 85 5.36 0.04 -1.68
C VAL A 85 4.12 0.88 -1.40
N LEU A 86 2.91 0.33 -1.56
CA LEU A 86 1.66 1.04 -1.28
C LEU A 86 1.56 1.44 0.19
N GLY A 87 1.88 0.54 1.11
CA GLY A 87 1.92 0.82 2.54
C GLY A 87 2.90 1.95 2.87
N LEU A 88 4.08 1.94 2.25
CA LEU A 88 5.06 3.01 2.39
C LEU A 88 4.54 4.35 1.83
N ILE A 89 3.90 4.33 0.66
CA ILE A 89 3.26 5.52 0.07
C ILE A 89 2.22 6.07 1.03
N LEU A 90 1.32 5.24 1.55
CA LEU A 90 0.28 5.66 2.49
C LEU A 90 0.88 6.22 3.79
N LEU A 91 1.87 5.53 4.36
CA LEU A 91 2.55 5.98 5.57
C LEU A 91 3.29 7.30 5.38
N THR A 92 3.77 7.58 4.16
CA THR A 92 4.51 8.82 3.85
C THR A 92 3.57 9.96 3.48
N ILE A 93 2.58 9.70 2.62
CA ILE A 93 1.66 10.71 2.08
C ILE A 93 0.75 11.26 3.16
N LEU A 94 0.34 10.43 4.12
CA LEU A 94 -0.68 10.81 5.10
C LEU A 94 -0.14 11.88 6.09
N PRO A 95 1.03 11.71 6.74
CA PRO A 95 1.68 12.78 7.49
C PRO A 95 1.98 14.03 6.64
N PHE A 96 2.42 13.85 5.39
CA PHE A 96 2.68 14.96 4.48
C PHE A 96 1.43 15.81 4.23
N LEU A 97 0.29 15.15 3.96
CA LEU A 97 -1.00 15.80 3.79
C LEU A 97 -1.47 16.49 5.07
N PHE A 98 -1.35 15.84 6.22
CA PHE A 98 -1.71 16.44 7.51
C PHE A 98 -0.92 17.72 7.79
N ILE A 99 0.40 17.70 7.58
CA ILE A 99 1.26 18.87 7.77
C ILE A 99 0.92 19.95 6.76
N THR A 100 0.67 19.59 5.49
CA THR A 100 0.23 20.55 4.47
C THR A 100 -1.08 21.23 4.87
N LEU A 101 -2.07 20.46 5.31
CA LEU A 101 -3.36 20.98 5.74
C LEU A 101 -3.22 21.86 6.98
N PHE A 102 -2.43 21.44 7.96
CA PHE A 102 -2.22 22.18 9.19
C PHE A 102 -1.50 23.51 8.94
N THR A 103 -0.42 23.49 8.16
CA THR A 103 0.37 24.70 7.82
C THR A 103 -0.41 25.71 6.99
N HIS A 104 -1.39 25.28 6.19
CA HIS A 104 -2.21 26.18 5.37
C HIS A 104 -3.49 26.65 6.05
N ARG A 105 -4.10 25.85 6.92
CA ARG A 105 -5.31 26.27 7.67
C ARG A 105 -4.98 27.08 8.91
N SER A 106 -3.87 26.80 9.58
CA SER A 106 -3.41 27.64 10.67
C SER A 106 -2.90 28.97 10.12
N ARG A 107 -3.23 30.09 10.77
CA ARG A 107 -2.72 31.43 10.40
C ARG A 107 -1.25 31.60 10.81
N MET A 108 -0.43 30.61 10.47
CA MET A 108 0.99 30.55 10.78
C MET A 108 1.78 31.56 9.97
N VAL A 109 2.77 32.17 10.63
CA VAL A 109 3.73 33.09 10.01
C VAL A 109 4.64 32.29 9.06
N SER A 110 5.18 32.94 8.02
CA SER A 110 6.04 32.23 7.03
C SER A 110 7.23 31.51 7.67
N MET A 111 7.79 32.06 8.76
CA MET A 111 8.90 31.42 9.46
C MET A 111 8.49 30.11 10.14
N THR A 112 7.32 30.05 10.79
CA THR A 112 6.87 28.82 11.47
C THR A 112 6.56 27.71 10.45
N ARG A 113 5.98 28.04 9.28
CA ARG A 113 5.75 27.06 8.22
C ARG A 113 7.05 26.44 7.70
N ARG A 114 8.08 27.27 7.46
CA ARG A 114 9.40 26.79 7.04
C ARG A 114 10.04 25.87 8.08
N ILE A 115 9.93 26.23 9.36
CA ILE A 115 10.41 25.37 10.46
C ILE A 115 9.65 24.04 10.47
N THR A 116 8.32 24.05 10.35
CA THR A 116 7.52 22.81 10.28
C THR A 116 7.96 21.89 9.13
N TRP A 117 8.15 22.46 7.92
CA TRP A 117 8.63 21.70 6.77
C TRP A 117 10.06 21.18 6.96
N ALA A 118 10.94 21.97 7.58
CA ALA A 118 12.32 21.57 7.85
C ALA A 118 12.37 20.43 8.87
N THR A 119 11.62 20.55 9.96
CA THR A 119 11.49 19.50 10.98
C THR A 119 10.93 18.22 10.37
N TYR A 120 9.88 18.32 9.54
CA TYR A 120 9.34 17.16 8.84
C TYR A 120 10.37 16.52 7.89
N GLY A 121 11.10 17.33 7.12
CA GLY A 121 12.16 16.85 6.24
C GLY A 121 13.28 16.13 6.98
N ILE A 122 13.67 16.61 8.17
CA ILE A 122 14.67 15.95 9.03
C ILE A 122 14.15 14.59 9.53
N ILE A 123 12.93 14.57 10.08
CA ILE A 123 12.32 13.31 10.58
C ILE A 123 12.18 12.30 9.44
N TYR A 124 11.74 12.76 8.28
CA TYR A 124 11.60 11.95 7.08
C TYR A 124 12.95 11.41 6.58
N GLY A 125 13.98 12.27 6.53
CA GLY A 125 15.34 11.89 6.16
C GLY A 125 15.96 10.87 7.13
N LEU A 126 15.76 11.04 8.44
CA LEU A 126 16.18 10.06 9.45
C LEU A 126 15.48 8.71 9.28
N TYR A 127 14.16 8.73 9.06
CA TYR A 127 13.40 7.52 8.78
C TYR A 127 13.92 6.82 7.52
N TRP A 128 14.17 7.56 6.44
CA TRP A 128 14.72 7.01 5.22
C TRP A 128 16.12 6.42 5.43
N PHE A 129 17.01 7.14 6.10
CA PHE A 129 18.38 6.71 6.38
C PHE A 129 18.42 5.40 7.17
N THR A 130 17.59 5.27 8.21
CA THR A 130 17.53 4.05 9.03
C THR A 130 16.99 2.84 8.27
N ARG A 131 16.18 3.04 7.21
CA ARG A 131 15.57 1.96 6.44
C ARG A 131 16.21 1.69 5.08
N TYR A 132 17.08 2.58 4.59
CA TYR A 132 17.66 2.55 3.25
C TYR A 132 18.22 1.18 2.83
N LYS A 133 18.94 0.49 3.73
CA LYS A 133 19.57 -0.82 3.46
C LYS A 133 18.58 -1.98 3.36
N THR A 134 17.38 -1.82 3.91
CA THR A 134 16.36 -2.88 4.00
C THR A 134 15.21 -2.69 3.01
N MET A 135 15.17 -1.54 2.35
CA MET A 135 14.14 -1.20 1.38
C MET A 135 14.45 -1.77 0.00
N SER A 136 13.40 -2.16 -0.72
CA SER A 136 13.55 -2.53 -2.14
C SER A 136 13.85 -1.29 -2.99
N THR A 137 14.35 -1.50 -4.21
CA THR A 137 14.61 -0.41 -5.17
C THR A 137 13.38 0.46 -5.42
N ALA A 138 12.20 -0.16 -5.56
CA ALA A 138 10.94 0.56 -5.77
C ALA A 138 10.56 1.42 -4.55
N GLN A 139 10.76 0.91 -3.32
CA GLN A 139 10.53 1.68 -2.10
C GLN A 139 11.47 2.90 -2.03
N ASN A 140 12.75 2.72 -2.34
CA ASN A 140 13.72 3.81 -2.37
C ASN A 140 13.37 4.87 -3.41
N GLN A 141 12.89 4.48 -4.59
CA GLN A 141 12.41 5.44 -5.61
C GLN A 141 11.25 6.29 -5.11
N VAL A 142 10.26 5.66 -4.45
CA VAL A 142 9.16 6.39 -3.81
C VAL A 142 9.69 7.39 -2.78
N MET A 143 10.65 6.97 -1.96
CA MET A 143 11.21 7.84 -0.92
C MET A 143 11.93 9.07 -1.52
N ILE A 144 12.67 8.88 -2.62
CA ILE A 144 13.33 9.98 -3.34
C ILE A 144 12.30 10.97 -3.88
N ILE A 145 11.20 10.49 -4.47
CA ILE A 145 10.13 11.35 -5.00
C ILE A 145 9.53 12.23 -3.88
N PHE A 146 9.26 11.64 -2.72
CA PHE A 146 8.75 12.39 -1.57
C PHE A 146 9.79 13.35 -0.98
N ALA A 147 11.07 12.97 -0.93
CA ALA A 147 12.15 13.86 -0.51
C ALA A 147 12.22 15.11 -1.41
N ILE A 148 12.12 14.92 -2.73
CA ILE A 148 12.04 16.03 -3.69
C ILE A 148 10.79 16.88 -3.43
N GLY A 149 9.63 16.25 -3.18
CA GLY A 149 8.41 16.95 -2.82
C GLY A 149 8.54 17.84 -1.58
N ILE A 150 9.19 17.34 -0.52
CA ILE A 150 9.48 18.10 0.70
C ILE A 150 10.43 19.26 0.40
N LEU A 151 11.46 19.03 -0.41
CA LEU A 151 12.42 20.07 -0.81
C LEU A 151 11.75 21.18 -1.62
N ILE A 152 10.85 20.83 -2.54
CA ILE A 152 10.00 21.78 -3.27
C ILE A 152 9.14 22.58 -2.29
N MET A 153 8.47 21.92 -1.33
CA MET A 153 7.67 22.60 -0.32
C MET A 153 8.49 23.60 0.52
N LEU A 154 9.73 23.25 0.87
CA LEU A 154 10.66 24.12 1.60
C LEU A 154 11.07 25.37 0.81
N ILE A 155 11.46 25.19 -0.45
CA ILE A 155 11.95 26.28 -1.31
C ILE A 155 10.79 27.20 -1.72
N PHE A 156 9.65 26.62 -2.10
CA PHE A 156 8.52 27.34 -2.69
C PHE A 156 7.39 27.68 -1.70
N ASP A 157 7.62 27.65 -0.39
CA ASP A 157 6.60 27.95 0.65
C ASP A 157 5.77 29.20 0.34
N ARG A 158 6.43 30.31 -0.04
CA ARG A 158 5.75 31.60 -0.31
C ARG A 158 4.85 31.53 -1.55
N PHE A 159 5.32 30.83 -2.59
CA PHE A 159 4.60 30.69 -3.85
C PHE A 159 3.34 29.83 -3.67
N LEU A 160 3.49 28.68 -3.01
CA LEU A 160 2.40 27.73 -2.75
C LEU A 160 1.32 28.33 -1.86
N HIS A 161 1.71 29.04 -0.80
CA HIS A 161 0.76 29.72 0.07
C HIS A 161 -0.10 30.75 -0.70
N THR A 162 0.52 31.48 -1.63
CA THR A 162 -0.18 32.49 -2.44
C THR A 162 -1.20 31.83 -3.39
N ILE A 163 -0.83 30.73 -4.04
CA ILE A 163 -1.72 29.96 -4.92
C ILE A 163 -2.90 29.39 -4.13
N ILE A 164 -2.64 28.77 -2.99
CA ILE A 164 -3.66 28.09 -2.19
C ILE A 164 -4.64 29.11 -1.60
N LYS A 165 -4.14 30.25 -1.08
CA LYS A 165 -4.98 31.34 -0.57
C LYS A 165 -5.90 31.91 -1.66
N LYS A 166 -5.42 32.02 -2.90
CA LYS A 166 -6.23 32.48 -4.04
C LYS A 166 -7.34 31.50 -4.41
N ARG A 167 -7.07 30.19 -4.35
CA ARG A 167 -8.03 29.15 -4.75
C ARG A 167 -9.07 28.84 -3.66
N PHE A 168 -8.74 29.05 -2.38
CA PHE A 168 -9.62 28.78 -1.25
C PHE A 168 -9.76 30.01 -0.33
N PRO A 169 -10.50 31.04 -0.78
CA PRO A 169 -10.78 32.19 0.08
C PRO A 169 -11.60 31.73 1.29
N HIS A 170 -11.18 32.11 2.50
CA HIS A 170 -11.99 31.93 3.69
C HIS A 170 -13.29 32.73 3.50
N LYS A 171 -14.42 32.03 3.32
CA LYS A 171 -15.73 32.62 3.60
C LYS A 171 -15.71 32.98 5.10
N LYS A 172 -15.81 34.28 5.38
CA LYS A 172 -15.95 34.80 6.73
C LYS A 172 -17.24 34.29 7.35
#